data_AF-A0A930YAT7-F1
#
_entry.id   AF-A0A930YAT7-F1
#
_cell.length_a   1.000
_cell.length_b   1.000
_cell.length_c   1.000
_cell.angle_alpha   90.00
_cell.angle_beta   90.00
_cell.angle_gamma   90.00
#
_symmetry.space_group_name_H-M   'P 1'
#
loop_
_entity.id
_entity.type
_entity.pdbx_description
1 polymer ?
#
loop_
_entity_poly.entity_id
_entity_poly.type
_entity_poly.pdbx_seq_one_letter_code
_entity_poly.pdbx_strand_id
1 'polypeptide(L)'
;MTGDAPRYLGVDLAWRDSTPTKPANETGLAVIAADGTVLDAGWARGIDEVTEWVLRWGTPGSHVAIDAPVLVPNATGMRPSERLVGRAYGRWHVSANASSASLPWLGGRSLGERLAAAGAVYDDGVAPVPADAVSYFECYPYTTLVGAPELGYDERRPRYKRPDTTVAQEERRGARAVACDDLISRLAALDSADPPLRLLSHPVSRLLVDEPSPLVDRPYKHREDLLDALVCAWTASMRAQRPERMQVLGAAAEPDALGRRATLISPAREVQRLAAPEGTVPVGRARR
;
A
#
# COMPACT_ATOMS: atom_id res chain seq x y z
N MET A 1 -10.33 29.48 -10.22
CA MET A 1 -10.16 28.66 -9.01
C MET A 1 -9.12 27.61 -9.34
N THR A 2 -7.87 27.83 -8.97
CA THR A 2 -6.85 26.77 -9.04
C THR A 2 -7.21 25.77 -7.94
N GLY A 3 -7.95 24.73 -8.29
CA GLY A 3 -8.26 23.64 -7.37
C GLY A 3 -6.95 23.04 -6.85
N ASP A 4 -6.94 22.62 -5.59
CA ASP A 4 -5.77 21.96 -5.00
C ASP A 4 -5.32 20.80 -5.91
N ALA A 5 -4.02 20.70 -6.15
CA ALA A 5 -3.45 19.63 -6.96
C ALA A 5 -3.68 18.27 -6.30
N PRO A 6 -3.88 17.19 -7.10
CA PRO A 6 -4.04 15.84 -6.57
C PRO A 6 -2.92 15.44 -5.61
N ARG A 7 -3.29 14.71 -4.56
CA ARG A 7 -2.36 14.15 -3.56
C ARG A 7 -2.41 12.63 -3.60
N TYR A 8 -1.30 12.01 -3.23
CA TYR A 8 -1.20 10.56 -3.17
C TYR A 8 -0.95 10.14 -1.73
N LEU A 9 -1.91 9.41 -1.18
CA LEU A 9 -1.95 9.04 0.22
C LEU A 9 -1.62 7.55 0.34
N GLY A 10 -0.83 7.21 1.34
CA GLY A 10 -0.50 5.84 1.71
C GLY A 10 -0.88 5.54 3.15
N VAL A 11 -1.47 4.36 3.35
CA VAL A 11 -1.96 3.90 4.65
C VAL A 11 -1.43 2.48 4.91
N ASP A 12 -0.42 2.33 5.78
CA ASP A 12 -0.07 1.01 6.35
C ASP A 12 -0.99 0.72 7.53
N LEU A 13 -2.13 0.10 7.22
CA LEU A 13 -3.25 0.04 8.15
C LEU A 13 -3.02 -1.01 9.23
N ALA A 14 -3.35 -0.67 10.47
CA ALA A 14 -3.59 -1.70 11.49
C ALA A 14 -4.86 -2.48 11.15
N TRP A 15 -4.73 -3.78 10.84
CA TRP A 15 -5.88 -4.60 10.39
C TRP A 15 -6.97 -4.81 11.45
N ARG A 16 -6.70 -4.49 12.72
CA ARG A 16 -7.66 -4.56 13.82
C ARG A 16 -7.93 -3.16 14.36
N ASP A 17 -9.21 -2.83 14.44
CA ASP A 17 -9.69 -1.62 15.11
C ASP A 17 -9.72 -1.76 16.64
N SER A 18 -9.90 -0.64 17.32
CA SER A 18 -10.04 -0.57 18.77
C SER A 18 -11.23 -1.39 19.26
N THR A 19 -11.04 -2.11 20.36
CA THR A 19 -12.12 -2.71 21.15
C THR A 19 -12.20 -2.00 22.50
N PRO A 20 -13.30 -2.14 23.26
CA PRO A 20 -13.41 -1.55 24.61
C PRO A 20 -12.26 -1.92 25.56
N THR A 21 -11.58 -3.03 25.30
CA THR A 21 -10.52 -3.59 26.16
C THR A 21 -9.13 -3.54 25.54
N LYS A 22 -9.00 -3.17 24.25
CA LYS A 22 -7.72 -3.16 23.55
C LYS A 22 -7.69 -2.07 22.48
N PRO A 23 -6.81 -1.05 22.60
CA PRO A 23 -6.68 -0.04 21.57
C PRO A 23 -6.17 -0.64 20.26
N ALA A 24 -6.50 -0.01 19.15
CA ALA A 24 -5.91 -0.31 17.86
C ALA A 24 -4.38 -0.20 17.91
N ASN A 25 -3.74 -1.03 17.08
CA ASN A 25 -2.34 -0.80 16.77
C ASN A 25 -2.18 0.50 15.98
N GLU A 26 -0.94 0.95 15.87
CA GLU A 26 -0.61 2.13 15.10
C GLU A 26 -0.80 1.86 13.60
N THR A 27 -1.22 2.89 12.87
CA THR A 27 -1.30 2.92 11.41
C THR A 27 -0.32 3.97 10.93
N GLY A 28 0.57 3.59 10.00
CA GLY A 28 1.45 4.54 9.34
C GLY A 28 0.70 5.31 8.25
N LEU A 29 1.01 6.60 8.12
CA LEU A 29 0.33 7.52 7.22
C LEU A 29 1.35 8.39 6.48
N ALA A 30 1.18 8.56 5.18
CA ALA A 30 2.00 9.46 4.37
C ALA A 30 1.22 10.12 3.22
N VAL A 31 1.48 11.39 2.96
CA VAL A 31 0.96 12.13 1.80
C VAL A 31 2.11 12.64 0.97
N ILE A 32 2.07 12.38 -0.33
CA ILE A 32 3.03 12.94 -1.29
C ILE A 32 2.32 13.73 -2.39
N ALA A 33 2.97 14.81 -2.85
CA ALA A 33 2.55 15.61 -3.99
C ALA A 33 2.93 14.96 -5.33
N ALA A 34 2.44 15.53 -6.44
CA ALA A 34 2.75 15.10 -7.80
C ALA A 34 4.25 15.00 -8.10
N ASP A 35 5.05 15.91 -7.54
CA ASP A 35 6.49 15.99 -7.73
C ASP A 35 7.30 15.15 -6.71
N GLY A 36 6.62 14.28 -5.95
CA GLY A 36 7.25 13.38 -4.98
C GLY A 36 7.55 14.00 -3.62
N THR A 37 7.27 15.28 -3.43
CA THR A 37 7.44 15.96 -2.13
C THR A 37 6.50 15.33 -1.09
N VAL A 38 7.06 14.87 0.02
CA VAL A 38 6.27 14.45 1.20
C VAL A 38 5.65 15.69 1.85
N LEU A 39 4.32 15.74 1.88
CA LEU A 39 3.52 16.83 2.46
C LEU A 39 3.20 16.59 3.93
N ASP A 40 3.00 15.33 4.31
CA ASP A 40 2.72 14.89 5.67
C ASP A 40 3.15 13.44 5.85
N ALA A 41 3.59 13.11 7.06
CA ALA A 41 4.00 11.77 7.43
C ALA A 41 3.84 11.62 8.94
N GLY A 42 3.29 10.49 9.37
CA GLY A 42 3.06 10.23 10.78
C GLY A 42 2.26 8.97 11.02
N TRP A 43 1.51 8.98 12.12
CA TRP A 43 0.77 7.82 12.60
C TRP A 43 -0.57 8.22 13.19
N ALA A 44 -1.52 7.29 13.15
CA ALA A 44 -2.82 7.40 13.83
C ALA A 44 -3.22 6.07 14.46
N ARG A 45 -4.23 6.07 15.34
CA ARG A 45 -4.75 4.85 15.96
C ARG A 45 -6.27 4.75 15.81
N GLY A 46 -6.69 3.68 15.16
CA GLY A 46 -8.10 3.37 14.95
C GLY A 46 -8.66 3.97 13.66
N ILE A 47 -9.78 3.41 13.21
CA ILE A 47 -10.32 3.74 11.89
C ILE A 47 -10.89 5.16 11.82
N ASP A 48 -11.40 5.70 12.93
CA ASP A 48 -11.89 7.09 13.03
C ASP A 48 -10.78 8.10 12.66
N GLU A 49 -9.66 8.07 13.37
CA GLU A 49 -8.54 9.00 13.15
C GLU A 49 -7.96 8.86 11.73
N VAL A 50 -7.83 7.63 11.23
CA VAL A 50 -7.35 7.38 9.86
C VAL A 50 -8.32 7.94 8.82
N THR A 51 -9.63 7.78 9.03
CA THR A 51 -10.66 8.33 8.13
C THR A 51 -10.57 9.85 8.09
N GLU A 52 -10.54 10.50 9.26
CA GLU A 52 -10.43 11.96 9.35
C GLU A 52 -9.16 12.49 8.69
N TRP A 53 -8.04 11.78 8.86
CA TRP A 53 -6.78 12.14 8.23
C TRP A 53 -6.86 12.03 6.69
N VAL A 54 -7.44 10.94 6.16
CA VAL A 54 -7.63 10.78 4.71
C VAL A 54 -8.53 11.89 4.15
N LEU A 55 -9.63 12.23 4.82
CA LEU A 55 -10.54 13.28 4.38
C LEU A 55 -9.92 14.67 4.44
N ARG A 56 -9.08 14.94 5.45
CA ARG A 56 -8.34 16.22 5.57
C ARG A 56 -7.34 16.40 4.43
N TRP A 57 -6.63 15.34 4.06
CA TRP A 57 -5.58 15.40 3.05
C TRP A 57 -6.08 15.17 1.63
N GLY A 58 -7.20 14.48 1.44
CA GLY A 58 -7.81 14.24 0.15
C GLY A 58 -8.20 15.54 -0.56
N THR A 59 -7.83 15.63 -1.83
CA THR A 59 -8.21 16.72 -2.75
C THR A 59 -8.77 16.11 -4.04
N PRO A 60 -9.54 16.84 -4.86
CA PRO A 60 -10.07 16.29 -6.12
C PRO A 60 -8.98 15.60 -6.96
N GLY A 61 -9.25 14.37 -7.40
CA GLY A 61 -8.31 13.53 -8.15
C GLY A 61 -7.24 12.82 -7.31
N SER A 62 -7.31 12.89 -5.97
CA SER A 62 -6.38 12.17 -5.09
C SER A 62 -6.58 10.65 -5.15
N HIS A 63 -5.50 9.91 -4.91
CA HIS A 63 -5.51 8.45 -4.84
C HIS A 63 -4.98 7.99 -3.47
N VAL A 64 -5.67 7.06 -2.83
CA VAL A 64 -5.33 6.50 -1.52
C VAL A 64 -5.02 5.01 -1.67
N ALA A 65 -3.79 4.62 -1.42
CA ALA A 65 -3.37 3.22 -1.40
C ALA A 65 -3.38 2.68 0.04
N ILE A 66 -4.09 1.58 0.27
CA ILE A 66 -4.30 1.00 1.61
C ILE A 66 -3.67 -0.39 1.68
N ASP A 67 -2.72 -0.63 2.60
CA ASP A 67 -2.16 -1.97 2.91
C ASP A 67 -3.11 -2.75 3.84
N ALA A 68 -4.29 -3.07 3.33
CA ALA A 68 -5.24 -3.97 3.96
C ALA A 68 -6.32 -4.42 2.97
N PRO A 69 -6.93 -5.59 3.19
CA PRO A 69 -8.14 -5.99 2.48
C PRO A 69 -9.26 -4.95 2.60
N VAL A 70 -9.63 -4.30 1.49
CA VAL A 70 -10.67 -3.24 1.47
C VAL A 70 -12.04 -3.84 1.16
N LEU A 71 -12.12 -4.68 0.12
CA LEU A 71 -13.35 -5.41 -0.22
C LEU A 71 -13.16 -6.90 0.05
N VAL A 72 -13.96 -7.45 0.96
CA VAL A 72 -13.86 -8.84 1.44
C VAL A 72 -15.22 -9.53 1.30
N PRO A 73 -15.59 -9.99 0.09
CA PRO A 73 -16.92 -10.55 -0.17
C PRO A 73 -17.02 -12.04 0.22
N ASN A 74 -15.90 -12.73 0.33
CA ASN A 74 -15.87 -14.16 0.66
C ASN A 74 -16.13 -14.40 2.15
N ALA A 75 -17.01 -15.34 2.45
CA ALA A 75 -17.31 -15.75 3.82
C ALA A 75 -16.07 -16.36 4.50
N THR A 76 -15.35 -17.23 3.80
CA THR A 76 -14.16 -17.95 4.27
C THR A 76 -13.10 -18.06 3.16
N GLY A 77 -11.90 -18.53 3.51
CA GLY A 77 -10.85 -18.84 2.54
C GLY A 77 -10.09 -17.62 2.02
N MET A 78 -9.44 -17.80 0.88
CA MET A 78 -8.57 -16.80 0.23
C MET A 78 -9.28 -16.17 -0.96
N ARG A 79 -9.08 -14.87 -1.21
CA ARG A 79 -9.62 -14.16 -2.37
C ARG A 79 -8.84 -14.50 -3.65
N PRO A 80 -9.46 -14.39 -4.84
CA PRO A 80 -8.75 -14.56 -6.11
C PRO A 80 -7.54 -13.64 -6.26
N SER A 81 -7.65 -12.37 -5.85
CA SER A 81 -6.55 -11.39 -5.88
C SER A 81 -5.32 -11.86 -5.08
N GLU A 82 -5.53 -12.37 -3.87
CA GLU A 82 -4.46 -12.90 -2.99
C GLU A 82 -3.76 -14.12 -3.59
N ARG A 83 -4.51 -15.03 -4.23
CA ARG A 83 -3.93 -16.17 -4.98
C ARG A 83 -3.07 -15.68 -6.14
N LEU A 84 -3.54 -14.65 -6.85
CA LEU A 84 -2.81 -14.10 -7.99
C LEU A 84 -1.55 -13.35 -7.55
N VAL A 85 -1.50 -12.76 -6.35
CA VAL A 85 -0.24 -12.26 -5.77
C VAL A 85 0.80 -13.38 -5.72
N GLY A 86 0.44 -14.54 -5.15
CA GLY A 86 1.35 -15.69 -5.05
C GLY A 86 1.82 -16.21 -6.41
N ARG A 87 0.96 -16.16 -7.43
CA ARG A 87 1.33 -16.58 -8.80
C ARG A 87 2.23 -15.56 -9.51
N ALA A 88 1.90 -14.28 -9.43
CA ALA A 88 2.61 -13.22 -10.14
C ALA A 88 3.96 -12.86 -9.49
N TYR A 89 4.02 -12.91 -8.15
CA TYR A 89 5.18 -12.41 -7.39
C TYR A 89 5.87 -13.47 -6.52
N GLY A 90 5.39 -14.71 -6.52
CA GLY A 90 5.93 -15.80 -5.68
C GLY A 90 7.40 -16.11 -5.93
N ARG A 91 7.88 -15.92 -7.17
CA ARG A 91 9.32 -16.03 -7.51
C ARG A 91 10.19 -15.11 -6.66
N TRP A 92 9.69 -13.94 -6.25
CA TRP A 92 10.37 -12.98 -5.39
C TRP A 92 10.03 -13.14 -3.90
N HIS A 93 9.44 -14.29 -3.53
CA HIS A 93 9.03 -14.64 -2.17
C HIS A 93 7.90 -13.76 -1.61
N VAL A 94 7.06 -13.21 -2.49
CA VAL A 94 5.90 -12.39 -2.13
C VAL A 94 4.62 -13.22 -2.25
N SER A 95 3.85 -13.30 -1.16
CA SER A 95 2.53 -13.92 -1.13
C SER A 95 1.64 -13.18 -0.13
N ALA A 96 0.37 -13.03 -0.46
CA ALA A 96 -0.61 -12.40 0.43
C ALA A 96 -1.15 -13.40 1.45
N ASN A 97 -1.51 -12.91 2.64
CA ASN A 97 -2.31 -13.69 3.57
C ASN A 97 -3.76 -13.78 3.05
N ALA A 98 -4.46 -14.86 3.41
CA ALA A 98 -5.88 -14.96 3.15
C ALA A 98 -6.67 -13.92 3.98
N SER A 99 -7.69 -13.32 3.38
CA SER A 99 -8.69 -12.55 4.10
C SER A 99 -10.11 -13.01 3.76
N SER A 100 -10.97 -13.00 4.77
CA SER A 100 -12.38 -13.41 4.67
C SER A 100 -13.20 -12.77 5.76
N ALA A 101 -14.53 -12.71 5.57
CA ALA A 101 -15.44 -12.14 6.57
C ALA A 101 -15.45 -12.91 7.90
N SER A 102 -14.99 -14.17 7.91
CA SER A 102 -14.83 -14.97 9.14
C SER A 102 -13.64 -14.55 10.02
N LEU A 103 -12.73 -13.70 9.52
CA LEU A 103 -11.55 -13.25 10.28
C LEU A 103 -11.84 -11.95 11.04
N PRO A 104 -11.25 -11.75 12.23
CA PRO A 104 -11.51 -10.56 13.06
C PRO A 104 -10.72 -9.31 12.64
N TRP A 105 -9.99 -9.35 11.52
CA TRP A 105 -9.06 -8.28 11.08
C TRP A 105 -9.62 -7.55 9.85
N LEU A 106 -10.78 -6.88 10.02
CA LEU A 106 -11.53 -6.22 8.94
C LEU A 106 -11.32 -4.69 8.89
N GLY A 107 -10.24 -4.18 9.46
CA GLY A 107 -9.97 -2.73 9.50
C GLY A 107 -10.01 -2.06 8.12
N GLY A 108 -9.44 -2.71 7.09
CA GLY A 108 -9.46 -2.18 5.71
C GLY A 108 -10.87 -2.06 5.14
N ARG A 109 -11.73 -3.02 5.44
CA ARG A 109 -13.16 -2.97 5.09
C ARG A 109 -13.87 -1.83 5.81
N SER A 110 -13.66 -1.69 7.11
CA SER A 110 -14.27 -0.60 7.89
C SER A 110 -13.82 0.78 7.41
N LEU A 111 -12.53 0.95 7.08
CA LEU A 111 -12.02 2.18 6.47
C LEU A 111 -12.69 2.44 5.12
N GLY A 112 -12.73 1.43 4.24
CA GLY A 112 -13.36 1.55 2.93
C GLY A 112 -14.85 1.92 2.99
N GLU A 113 -15.60 1.37 3.94
CA GLU A 113 -17.01 1.69 4.17
C GLU A 113 -17.19 3.16 4.58
N ARG A 114 -16.32 3.69 5.46
CA ARG A 114 -16.36 5.10 5.89
C ARG A 114 -15.93 6.07 4.79
N LEU A 115 -14.91 5.73 4.02
CA LEU A 115 -14.48 6.53 2.86
C LEU A 115 -15.59 6.59 1.80
N ALA A 116 -16.25 5.47 1.51
CA ALA A 116 -17.41 5.46 0.61
C ALA A 116 -18.56 6.34 1.14
N ALA A 117 -18.87 6.25 2.44
CA ALA A 117 -19.90 7.08 3.06
C ALA A 117 -19.58 8.58 3.00
N ALA A 118 -18.28 8.94 2.96
CA ALA A 118 -17.81 10.31 2.78
C ALA A 118 -17.69 10.75 1.31
N GLY A 119 -18.10 9.90 0.35
CA GLY A 119 -18.11 10.22 -1.08
C GLY A 119 -16.84 9.87 -1.85
N ALA A 120 -15.86 9.21 -1.23
CA ALA A 120 -14.71 8.67 -1.96
C ALA A 120 -15.11 7.44 -2.80
N VAL A 121 -14.41 7.21 -3.90
CA VAL A 121 -14.72 6.15 -4.87
C VAL A 121 -13.78 4.97 -4.69
N TYR A 122 -14.33 3.77 -4.48
CA TYR A 122 -13.54 2.55 -4.51
C TYR A 122 -13.06 2.28 -5.93
N ASP A 123 -11.75 2.11 -6.06
CA ASP A 123 -11.07 1.86 -7.31
C ASP A 123 -10.63 0.40 -7.35
N ASP A 124 -11.41 -0.41 -8.06
CA ASP A 124 -11.11 -1.82 -8.29
C ASP A 124 -10.13 -2.03 -9.46
N GLY A 125 -9.68 -0.95 -10.11
CA GLY A 125 -8.76 -0.97 -11.25
C GLY A 125 -9.38 -1.42 -12.58
N VAL A 126 -10.65 -1.83 -12.59
CA VAL A 126 -11.38 -2.28 -13.79
C VAL A 126 -12.41 -1.23 -14.21
N ALA A 127 -13.21 -0.74 -13.26
CA ALA A 127 -14.17 0.32 -13.50
C ALA A 127 -13.46 1.69 -13.64
N PRO A 128 -13.93 2.57 -14.53
CA PRO A 128 -13.39 3.92 -14.63
C PRO A 128 -13.68 4.70 -13.34
N VAL A 129 -12.68 5.41 -12.85
CA VAL A 129 -12.80 6.36 -11.74
C VAL A 129 -12.95 7.77 -12.30
N PRO A 130 -13.90 8.60 -11.82
CA PRO A 130 -13.99 10.01 -12.22
C PRO A 130 -12.70 10.76 -11.92
N ALA A 131 -12.27 11.63 -12.83
CA ALA A 131 -10.96 12.30 -12.74
C ALA A 131 -10.82 13.23 -11.52
N ASP A 132 -11.93 13.76 -11.01
CA ASP A 132 -12.02 14.64 -9.85
C ASP A 132 -12.35 13.91 -8.54
N ALA A 133 -12.62 12.60 -8.58
CA ALA A 133 -12.93 11.84 -7.37
C ALA A 133 -11.67 11.64 -6.50
N VAL A 134 -11.86 11.70 -5.18
CA VAL A 134 -10.92 11.04 -4.25
C VAL A 134 -11.17 9.55 -4.35
N SER A 135 -10.17 8.80 -4.78
CA SER A 135 -10.28 7.35 -4.95
C SER A 135 -9.40 6.59 -3.97
N TYR A 136 -9.81 5.37 -3.63
CA TYR A 136 -9.05 4.50 -2.75
C TYR A 136 -9.03 3.07 -3.27
N PHE A 137 -7.89 2.40 -3.09
CA PHE A 137 -7.70 1.04 -3.57
C PHE A 137 -6.84 0.23 -2.60
N GLU A 138 -7.00 -1.09 -2.69
CA GLU A 138 -6.18 -2.05 -1.96
C GLU A 138 -4.83 -2.23 -2.67
N CYS A 139 -3.75 -2.10 -1.90
CA CYS A 139 -2.39 -2.36 -2.35
C CYS A 139 -1.70 -3.34 -1.39
N TYR A 140 -0.49 -3.78 -1.76
CA TYR A 140 0.34 -4.60 -0.88
C TYR A 140 1.80 -4.17 -1.06
N PRO A 141 2.44 -3.47 -0.11
CA PRO A 141 3.76 -2.86 -0.27
C PRO A 141 4.81 -3.80 -0.87
N TYR A 142 4.82 -5.08 -0.49
CA TYR A 142 5.75 -6.05 -1.04
C TYR A 142 5.64 -6.24 -2.57
N THR A 143 4.44 -6.14 -3.17
CA THR A 143 4.31 -6.18 -4.63
C THR A 143 4.89 -4.93 -5.27
N THR A 144 4.75 -3.76 -4.64
CA THR A 144 5.46 -2.54 -5.07
C THR A 144 6.97 -2.70 -5.01
N LEU A 145 7.50 -3.23 -3.90
CA LEU A 145 8.94 -3.38 -3.69
C LEU A 145 9.61 -4.23 -4.78
N VAL A 146 8.99 -5.34 -5.17
CA VAL A 146 9.53 -6.24 -6.21
C VAL A 146 9.00 -5.89 -7.61
N GLY A 147 7.94 -5.10 -7.71
CA GLY A 147 7.29 -4.69 -8.96
C GLY A 147 7.90 -3.45 -9.58
N ALA A 148 8.52 -2.59 -8.78
CA ALA A 148 9.28 -1.44 -9.25
C ALA A 148 10.74 -1.83 -9.56
N PRO A 149 11.22 -1.70 -10.81
CA PRO A 149 12.62 -1.93 -11.16
C PRO A 149 13.60 -1.03 -10.40
N GLU A 150 13.20 0.19 -10.08
CA GLU A 150 14.03 1.21 -9.41
C GLU A 150 14.54 0.75 -8.04
N LEU A 151 13.82 -0.14 -7.37
CA LEU A 151 14.21 -0.67 -6.07
C LEU A 151 15.18 -1.85 -6.16
N GLY A 152 15.42 -2.41 -7.35
CA GLY A 152 16.46 -3.42 -7.58
C GLY A 152 16.26 -4.76 -6.87
N TYR A 153 15.04 -5.09 -6.44
CA TYR A 153 14.73 -6.39 -5.84
C TYR A 153 14.46 -7.47 -6.90
N ASP A 154 15.48 -7.78 -7.70
CA ASP A 154 15.39 -8.66 -8.88
C ASP A 154 15.31 -10.14 -8.52
N GLU A 155 15.80 -10.53 -7.34
CA GLU A 155 15.82 -11.91 -6.87
C GLU A 155 14.73 -12.20 -5.84
N ARG A 156 14.60 -11.33 -4.83
CA ARG A 156 13.69 -11.52 -3.69
C ARG A 156 13.38 -10.20 -3.00
N ARG A 157 12.22 -10.15 -2.34
CA ARG A 157 11.81 -9.05 -1.46
C ARG A 157 12.81 -8.82 -0.30
N PRO A 158 12.90 -7.60 0.25
CA PRO A 158 13.67 -7.34 1.46
C PRO A 158 13.07 -8.05 2.68
N ARG A 159 13.93 -8.47 3.62
CA ARG A 159 13.54 -9.10 4.88
C ARG A 159 13.45 -8.10 6.04
N TYR A 160 12.69 -7.02 5.82
CA TYR A 160 12.54 -5.94 6.81
C TYR A 160 11.36 -6.13 7.78
N LYS A 161 10.28 -6.87 7.46
CA LYS A 161 9.18 -7.03 8.45
C LYS A 161 9.41 -8.16 9.47
N ARG A 162 9.46 -9.40 8.98
CA ARG A 162 9.55 -10.60 9.82
C ARG A 162 11.02 -11.03 10.03
N PRO A 163 11.40 -11.48 11.24
CA PRO A 163 12.72 -12.06 11.48
C PRO A 163 13.06 -13.18 10.50
N ASP A 164 14.30 -13.21 10.02
CA ASP A 164 14.77 -14.32 9.20
C ASP A 164 15.07 -15.54 10.07
N THR A 165 14.32 -16.61 9.90
CA THR A 165 14.50 -17.82 10.72
C THR A 165 15.72 -18.64 10.33
N THR A 166 16.36 -18.34 9.19
CA THR A 166 17.57 -19.04 8.74
C THR A 166 18.86 -18.50 9.36
N VAL A 167 18.80 -17.36 10.05
CA VAL A 167 19.95 -16.81 10.80
C VAL A 167 19.81 -17.08 12.31
N ALA A 168 20.94 -17.04 13.02
CA ALA A 168 21.00 -17.25 14.46
C ALA A 168 20.09 -16.27 15.20
N GLN A 169 19.45 -16.72 16.29
CA GLN A 169 18.37 -15.98 16.96
C GLN A 169 18.81 -14.58 17.40
N GLU A 170 20.01 -14.47 17.92
CA GLU A 170 20.69 -13.27 18.38
C GLU A 170 20.99 -12.26 17.26
N GLU A 171 21.18 -12.74 16.02
CA GLU A 171 21.50 -11.91 14.85
C GLU A 171 20.23 -11.38 14.14
N ARG A 172 19.08 -12.02 14.36
CA ARG A 172 17.83 -11.74 13.62
C ARG A 172 17.41 -10.28 13.63
N ARG A 173 17.51 -9.61 14.78
CA ARG A 173 17.14 -8.20 14.93
C ARG A 173 18.08 -7.29 14.15
N GLY A 174 19.38 -7.57 14.21
CA GLY A 174 20.40 -6.84 13.44
C GLY A 174 20.23 -7.03 11.93
N ALA A 175 20.06 -8.28 11.47
CA ALA A 175 19.84 -8.58 10.05
C ALA A 175 18.57 -7.90 9.50
N ARG A 176 17.49 -7.87 10.29
CA ARG A 176 16.25 -7.17 9.93
C ARG A 176 16.47 -5.65 9.84
N ALA A 177 17.17 -5.04 10.79
CA ALA A 177 17.49 -3.62 10.78
C ALA A 177 18.34 -3.24 9.55
N VAL A 178 19.36 -4.03 9.23
CA VAL A 178 20.18 -3.83 8.02
C VAL A 178 19.34 -3.91 6.74
N ALA A 179 18.43 -4.89 6.63
CA ALA A 179 17.53 -4.98 5.49
C ALA A 179 16.56 -3.80 5.39
N CYS A 180 16.14 -3.23 6.52
CA CYS A 180 15.31 -2.02 6.57
C CYS A 180 16.07 -0.78 6.10
N ASP A 181 17.30 -0.59 6.57
CA ASP A 181 18.13 0.56 6.20
C ASP A 181 18.59 0.49 4.73
N ASP A 182 18.81 -0.71 4.18
CA ASP A 182 18.99 -0.91 2.72
C ASP A 182 17.74 -0.49 1.93
N LEU A 183 16.55 -0.90 2.38
CA LEU A 183 15.29 -0.49 1.75
C LEU A 183 15.10 1.04 1.80
N ILE A 184 15.36 1.67 2.95
CA ILE A 184 15.28 3.12 3.10
C ILE A 184 16.26 3.83 2.15
N SER A 185 17.49 3.33 2.03
CA SER A 185 18.49 3.88 1.12
C SER A 185 18.02 3.81 -0.34
N ARG A 186 17.39 2.71 -0.75
CA ARG A 186 16.80 2.56 -2.09
C ARG A 186 15.63 3.50 -2.32
N LEU A 187 14.76 3.69 -1.33
CA LEU A 187 13.65 4.63 -1.41
C LEU A 187 14.13 6.09 -1.46
N ALA A 188 15.23 6.43 -0.76
CA ALA A 188 15.81 7.76 -0.82
C ALA A 188 16.37 8.09 -2.22
N ALA A 189 16.81 7.08 -2.97
CA ALA A 189 17.27 7.22 -4.36
C ALA A 189 16.13 7.39 -5.38
N LEU A 190 14.85 7.33 -4.96
CA LEU A 190 13.70 7.57 -5.84
C LEU A 190 13.42 9.07 -6.08
N ASP A 191 14.25 9.98 -5.58
CA ASP A 191 14.08 11.43 -5.80
C ASP A 191 14.14 11.83 -7.29
N SER A 192 14.83 11.01 -8.09
CA SER A 192 15.03 11.12 -9.53
C SER A 192 14.23 10.09 -10.34
N ALA A 193 13.45 9.23 -9.67
CA ALA A 193 12.58 8.24 -10.30
C ALA A 193 11.33 8.89 -10.92
N ASP A 194 10.56 8.08 -11.64
CA ASP A 194 9.34 8.52 -12.32
C ASP A 194 8.14 7.59 -12.05
N PRO A 195 7.21 7.94 -11.14
CA PRO A 195 7.16 9.19 -10.37
C PRO A 195 8.20 9.24 -9.24
N PRO A 196 8.64 10.43 -8.82
CA PRO A 196 9.63 10.57 -7.76
C PRO A 196 9.05 10.37 -6.36
N LEU A 197 9.92 10.03 -5.41
CA LEU A 197 9.64 10.08 -3.96
C LEU A 197 10.81 10.77 -3.26
N ARG A 198 10.56 11.93 -2.64
CA ARG A 198 11.57 12.77 -2.00
C ARG A 198 11.52 12.62 -0.48
N LEU A 199 12.04 11.50 0.05
CA LEU A 199 11.99 11.21 1.50
C LEU A 199 12.55 12.33 2.38
N LEU A 200 13.56 13.06 1.91
CA LEU A 200 14.22 14.11 2.68
C LEU A 200 13.39 15.40 2.77
N SER A 201 12.29 15.54 2.04
CA SER A 201 11.53 16.79 1.96
C SER A 201 10.67 17.09 3.19
N HIS A 202 10.43 16.11 4.06
CA HIS A 202 9.62 16.27 5.27
C HIS A 202 10.39 15.77 6.52
N PRO A 203 10.33 16.48 7.66
CA PRO A 203 11.09 16.12 8.85
C PRO A 203 10.85 14.68 9.32
N VAL A 204 9.60 14.21 9.33
CA VAL A 204 9.27 12.86 9.83
C VAL A 204 9.80 11.75 8.92
N SER A 205 9.65 11.88 7.60
CA SER A 205 10.21 10.89 6.66
C SER A 205 11.73 10.96 6.58
N ARG A 206 12.32 12.13 6.83
CA ARG A 206 13.78 12.30 6.89
C ARG A 206 14.42 11.50 8.03
N LEU A 207 13.74 11.33 9.16
CA LEU A 207 14.23 10.49 10.27
C LEU A 207 14.49 9.03 9.86
N LEU A 208 13.84 8.54 8.80
CA LEU A 208 14.16 7.23 8.24
C LEU A 208 15.61 7.18 7.74
N VAL A 209 16.10 8.25 7.13
CA VAL A 209 17.46 8.32 6.58
C VAL A 209 18.47 8.73 7.66
N ASP A 210 18.11 9.68 8.53
CA ASP A 210 19.02 10.26 9.50
C ASP A 210 19.31 9.34 10.70
N GLU A 211 18.39 8.42 11.02
CA GLU A 211 18.51 7.50 12.15
C GLU A 211 18.58 6.04 11.69
N PRO A 212 19.41 5.19 12.34
CA PRO A 212 19.45 3.76 12.03
C PRO A 212 18.17 3.05 12.49
N SER A 213 17.86 1.91 11.86
CA SER A 213 16.72 1.10 12.29
C SER A 213 16.92 0.54 13.71
N PRO A 214 15.96 0.72 14.63
CA PRO A 214 16.09 0.28 16.01
C PRO A 214 15.99 -1.24 16.12
N LEU A 215 16.69 -1.85 17.08
CA LEU A 215 16.65 -3.31 17.24
C LEU A 215 15.44 -3.80 18.06
N VAL A 216 14.82 -2.91 18.84
CA VAL A 216 13.70 -3.24 19.73
C VAL A 216 12.40 -3.26 18.95
N ASP A 217 11.58 -4.29 19.16
CA ASP A 217 10.43 -4.62 18.30
C ASP A 217 9.38 -3.50 18.21
N ARG A 218 9.07 -2.78 19.29
CA ARG A 218 8.06 -1.70 19.27
C ARG A 218 8.54 -0.46 18.51
N PRO A 219 9.70 0.14 18.81
CA PRO A 219 10.27 1.21 17.98
C PRO A 219 10.50 0.79 16.53
N TYR A 220 10.85 -0.48 16.29
CA TYR A 220 11.01 -1.00 14.94
C TYR A 220 9.69 -1.02 14.19
N LYS A 221 8.61 -1.52 14.80
CA LYS A 221 7.29 -1.53 14.17
C LYS A 221 6.79 -0.11 13.88
N HIS A 222 6.97 0.83 14.80
CA HIS A 222 6.67 2.26 14.56
C HIS A 222 7.36 2.81 13.30
N ARG A 223 8.67 2.52 13.14
CA ARG A 223 9.44 2.90 11.95
C ARG A 223 8.97 2.18 10.68
N GLU A 224 8.70 0.87 10.78
CA GLU A 224 8.18 0.04 9.69
C GLU A 224 6.82 0.56 9.18
N ASP A 225 5.91 0.93 10.10
CA ASP A 225 4.59 1.47 9.77
C ASP A 225 4.71 2.71 8.85
N LEU A 226 5.60 3.65 9.19
CA LEU A 226 5.84 4.84 8.38
C LEU A 226 6.47 4.50 7.02
N LEU A 227 7.44 3.59 7.01
CA LEU A 227 8.11 3.14 5.80
C LEU A 227 7.11 2.54 4.80
N ASP A 228 6.24 1.67 5.26
CA ASP A 228 5.22 1.04 4.43
C ASP A 228 4.17 2.04 3.95
N ALA A 229 3.78 3.01 4.79
CA ALA A 229 2.89 4.09 4.38
C ALA A 229 3.48 4.93 3.24
N LEU A 230 4.79 5.21 3.27
CA LEU A 230 5.48 5.91 2.16
C LEU A 230 5.51 5.06 0.89
N VAL A 231 5.71 3.74 1.00
CA VAL A 231 5.62 2.82 -0.15
C VAL A 231 4.20 2.79 -0.71
N CYS A 232 3.17 2.77 0.14
CA CYS A 232 1.78 2.90 -0.28
C CYS A 232 1.53 4.23 -1.00
N ALA A 233 1.99 5.36 -0.46
CA ALA A 233 1.81 6.67 -1.08
C ALA A 233 2.48 6.76 -2.45
N TRP A 234 3.68 6.19 -2.58
CA TRP A 234 4.36 6.08 -3.87
C TRP A 234 3.61 5.15 -4.85
N THR A 235 3.00 4.08 -4.35
CA THR A 235 2.10 3.21 -5.14
C THR A 235 0.89 3.97 -5.67
N ALA A 236 0.26 4.83 -4.85
CA ALA A 236 -0.82 5.71 -5.27
C ALA A 236 -0.35 6.72 -6.35
N SER A 237 0.87 7.25 -6.23
CA SER A 237 1.44 8.14 -7.26
C SER A 237 1.68 7.42 -8.59
N MET A 238 2.17 6.18 -8.57
CA MET A 238 2.33 5.36 -9.77
C MET A 238 0.99 5.05 -10.41
N ARG A 239 -0.03 4.72 -9.60
CA ARG A 239 -1.40 4.50 -10.07
C ARG A 239 -1.94 5.73 -10.81
N ALA A 240 -1.69 6.94 -10.33
CA ALA A 240 -2.16 8.17 -10.94
C ALA A 240 -1.36 8.56 -12.19
N GLN A 241 -0.02 8.52 -12.09
CA GLN A 241 0.87 9.12 -13.09
C GLN A 241 1.37 8.15 -14.14
N ARG A 242 1.45 6.86 -13.79
CA ARG A 242 2.00 5.79 -14.63
C ARG A 242 1.11 4.53 -14.57
N PRO A 243 -0.21 4.64 -14.86
CA PRO A 243 -1.13 3.50 -14.75
C PRO A 243 -0.71 2.31 -15.64
N GLU A 244 0.02 2.53 -16.73
CA GLU A 244 0.58 1.47 -17.58
C GLU A 244 1.58 0.58 -16.84
N ARG A 245 2.25 1.09 -15.80
CA ARG A 245 3.15 0.31 -14.93
C ARG A 245 2.40 -0.56 -13.94
N MET A 246 1.09 -0.38 -13.82
CA MET A 246 0.25 -1.08 -12.85
C MET A 246 -0.41 -2.31 -13.47
N GLN A 247 -0.85 -3.21 -12.60
CA GLN A 247 -1.63 -4.39 -12.93
C GLN A 247 -2.71 -4.60 -11.87
N VAL A 248 -3.85 -5.16 -12.28
CA VAL A 248 -4.96 -5.50 -11.38
C VAL A 248 -5.01 -7.00 -11.16
N LEU A 249 -4.81 -7.43 -9.92
CA LEU A 249 -4.94 -8.81 -9.49
C LEU A 249 -6.39 -9.07 -9.07
N GLY A 250 -7.03 -10.07 -9.68
CA GLY A 250 -8.43 -10.42 -9.38
C GLY A 250 -9.47 -9.72 -10.26
N ALA A 251 -9.06 -9.14 -11.39
CA ALA A 251 -9.98 -8.44 -12.31
C ALA A 251 -11.10 -9.32 -12.89
N ALA A 252 -10.86 -10.63 -12.99
CA ALA A 252 -11.85 -11.63 -13.40
C ALA A 252 -12.71 -12.16 -12.23
N ALA A 253 -12.55 -11.64 -11.01
CA ALA A 253 -13.39 -12.02 -9.88
C ALA A 253 -14.84 -11.55 -10.10
N GLU A 254 -15.78 -12.35 -9.60
CA GLU A 254 -17.19 -11.97 -9.58
C GLU A 254 -17.37 -10.65 -8.82
N PRO A 255 -18.06 -9.66 -9.42
CA PRO A 255 -18.37 -8.41 -8.74
C PRO A 255 -19.42 -8.64 -7.64
N ASP A 256 -19.42 -7.77 -6.63
CA ASP A 256 -20.49 -7.72 -5.65
C ASP A 256 -21.77 -7.09 -6.23
N ALA A 257 -22.82 -6.97 -5.39
CA ALA A 257 -24.10 -6.39 -5.80
C ALA A 257 -24.02 -4.92 -6.26
N LEU A 258 -22.93 -4.22 -5.95
CA LEU A 258 -22.66 -2.84 -6.39
C LEU A 258 -21.72 -2.80 -7.61
N GLY A 259 -21.39 -3.95 -8.20
CA GLY A 259 -20.52 -4.06 -9.36
C GLY A 259 -19.01 -4.02 -9.04
N ARG A 260 -18.64 -4.00 -7.75
CA ARG A 260 -17.24 -3.84 -7.30
C ARG A 260 -16.53 -5.19 -7.22
N ARG A 261 -15.26 -5.24 -7.59
CA ARG A 261 -14.43 -6.45 -7.47
C ARG A 261 -13.42 -6.35 -6.35
N ALA A 262 -13.21 -7.46 -5.64
CA ALA A 262 -12.20 -7.54 -4.58
C ALA A 262 -10.80 -7.72 -5.18
N THR A 263 -10.25 -6.63 -5.69
CA THR A 263 -8.97 -6.60 -6.41
C THR A 263 -7.83 -6.04 -5.57
N LEU A 264 -6.62 -6.20 -6.08
CA LEU A 264 -5.40 -5.58 -5.55
C LEU A 264 -4.66 -4.94 -6.73
N ILE A 265 -4.35 -3.65 -6.63
CA ILE A 265 -3.63 -2.90 -7.66
C ILE A 265 -2.15 -2.82 -7.29
N SER A 266 -1.26 -3.15 -8.22
CA SER A 266 0.19 -3.19 -7.95
C SER A 266 1.04 -2.81 -9.14
N PRO A 267 2.22 -2.20 -8.92
CA PRO A 267 3.24 -2.07 -9.96
C PRO A 267 3.72 -3.45 -10.44
N ALA A 268 4.02 -3.56 -11.74
CA ALA A 268 4.35 -4.82 -12.37
C ALA A 268 5.47 -4.67 -13.39
N ARG A 269 6.45 -5.55 -13.30
CA ARG A 269 7.38 -5.86 -14.39
C ARG A 269 6.68 -6.77 -15.39
N GLU A 270 7.17 -6.80 -16.63
CA GLU A 270 6.57 -7.65 -17.68
C GLU A 270 6.51 -9.13 -17.26
N VAL A 271 7.58 -9.63 -16.63
CA VAL A 271 7.68 -11.01 -16.13
C VAL A 271 6.71 -11.35 -14.98
N GLN A 272 6.06 -10.36 -14.39
CA GLN A 272 5.06 -10.54 -13.31
C GLN A 272 3.63 -10.49 -13.86
N ARG A 273 3.42 -10.10 -15.11
CA ARG A 273 2.09 -10.05 -15.72
C ARG A 273 1.64 -11.44 -16.10
N LEU A 274 0.43 -11.81 -15.67
CA LEU A 274 -0.16 -13.11 -15.94
C LEU A 274 -0.99 -13.04 -17.24
N ALA A 275 -0.91 -14.08 -18.08
CA ALA A 275 -1.70 -14.19 -19.31
C ALA A 275 -3.22 -14.36 -19.01
N ALA A 276 -4.07 -13.88 -19.91
CA ALA A 276 -5.52 -14.12 -19.89
C ALA A 276 -5.85 -15.64 -19.95
N PRO A 277 -7.00 -16.12 -19.43
CA PRO A 277 -8.17 -15.37 -18.95
C PRO A 277 -8.15 -15.02 -17.45
N GLU A 278 -7.25 -15.64 -16.68
CA GLU A 278 -7.05 -15.38 -15.24
C GLU A 278 -6.14 -14.16 -14.98
N GLY A 279 -5.60 -13.60 -16.07
CA GLY A 279 -4.51 -12.65 -16.10
C GLY A 279 -4.82 -11.29 -15.48
N THR A 280 -3.75 -10.55 -15.28
CA THR A 280 -3.84 -9.18 -14.78
C THR A 280 -4.21 -8.24 -15.90
N VAL A 281 -5.23 -7.40 -15.70
CA VAL A 281 -5.53 -6.35 -16.68
C VAL A 281 -4.64 -5.13 -16.41
N PRO A 282 -4.14 -4.45 -17.45
CA PRO A 282 -3.59 -3.11 -17.30
C PRO A 282 -4.64 -2.20 -16.65
N VAL A 283 -4.23 -1.32 -15.75
CA VAL A 283 -5.13 -0.33 -15.18
C VAL A 283 -5.58 0.63 -16.29
N GLY A 284 -6.90 0.73 -16.49
CA GLY A 284 -7.49 1.66 -17.45
C GLY A 284 -7.24 3.12 -17.04
N ARG A 285 -6.90 3.98 -18.01
CA ARG A 285 -6.80 5.43 -17.75
C ARG A 285 -8.14 5.98 -17.25
N ALA A 286 -8.11 6.82 -16.22
CA ALA A 286 -9.24 7.69 -15.89
C ALA A 286 -9.66 8.41 -17.17
N ARG A 287 -10.95 8.31 -17.54
CA ARG A 287 -11.46 9.05 -18.69
C ARG A 287 -11.38 10.54 -18.34
N ARG A 288 -10.59 11.28 -19.13
CA ARG A 288 -10.53 12.74 -19.09
C ARG A 288 -11.89 13.35 -19.41
#